data_AF-A0A941ULQ7-F1
#
_entry.id   AF-A0A941ULQ7-F1
#
_cell.length_a   1.000
_cell.length_b   1.000
_cell.length_c   1.000
_cell.angle_alpha   90.00
_cell.angle_beta   90.00
_cell.angle_gamma   90.00
#
_symmetry.space_group_name_H-M   'P 1'
#
loop_
_entity.id
_entity.type
_entity.pdbx_description
1 polymer ?
#
loop_
_entity_poly.entity_id
_entity_poly.type
_entity_poly.pdbx_seq_one_letter_code
_entity_poly.pdbx_strand_id
1 'polypeptide(L)'
;MKKGADSAKGWWYARFRMRWLQDSEPSWHIDLLLAHRVIAPVVNRFSRDISLWRFHRRAVRDAEGHQFSFIFYSSARTARDIIDALKSDALLQKLKHSDMIIQDLYQDTARIYAPGIEDTSDGHWSPAIKKTWPFFIMGVCQMWLALIDETAANIVDQTKTPSIPRMIKFYEKVNDAILLFWREQGSHAFFHHLNAIFGYEALLVREIHLKTF
;
A
#
# COMPACT_ATOMS: atom_id res chain seq x y z
N MET A 1 33.36 16.65 -9.21
CA MET A 1 32.30 15.82 -9.82
C MET A 1 31.51 15.10 -8.72
N LYS A 2 30.29 15.55 -8.40
CA LYS A 2 29.37 14.93 -7.40
C LYS A 2 28.10 14.36 -8.05
N LYS A 3 28.14 13.99 -9.34
CA LYS A 3 26.95 13.58 -10.11
C LYS A 3 26.52 12.11 -9.91
N GLY A 4 27.31 11.26 -9.25
CA GLY A 4 27.03 9.82 -9.13
C GLY A 4 26.21 9.38 -7.90
N ALA A 5 26.30 10.12 -6.79
CA ALA A 5 25.63 9.73 -5.54
C ALA A 5 24.14 10.10 -5.50
N ASP A 6 23.76 11.19 -6.18
CA ASP A 6 22.38 11.71 -6.17
C ASP A 6 21.45 10.94 -7.12
N SER A 7 22.01 10.14 -8.03
CA SER A 7 21.25 9.26 -8.95
C SER A 7 21.07 7.84 -8.44
N ALA A 8 21.80 7.44 -7.40
CA ALA A 8 21.67 6.10 -6.83
C ALA A 8 20.27 5.92 -6.23
N LYS A 9 19.63 4.80 -6.56
CA LYS A 9 18.27 4.46 -6.09
C LYS A 9 18.30 3.27 -5.16
N GLY A 10 17.28 3.18 -4.34
CA GLY A 10 17.05 2.06 -3.45
C GLY A 10 15.63 2.04 -2.94
N TRP A 11 15.29 0.98 -2.21
CA TRP A 11 14.00 0.85 -1.55
C TRP A 11 13.94 1.64 -0.25
N TRP A 12 12.79 2.27 -0.04
CA TRP A 12 12.44 3.08 1.13
C TRP A 12 11.09 2.64 1.69
N TYR A 13 10.88 2.82 2.99
CA TYR A 13 9.64 2.45 3.67
C TYR A 13 9.04 3.62 4.43
N ALA A 14 7.72 3.78 4.29
CA ALA A 14 6.86 4.42 5.27
C ALA A 14 5.87 3.37 5.77
N ARG A 15 5.77 3.18 7.09
CA ARG A 15 4.90 2.17 7.71
C ARG A 15 4.00 2.83 8.73
N PHE A 16 2.73 2.46 8.71
CA PHE A 16 1.70 2.95 9.61
C PHE A 16 1.15 1.74 10.36
N ARG A 17 1.22 1.78 11.69
CA ARG A 17 0.64 0.75 12.55
C ARG A 17 -0.68 1.28 13.09
N MET A 18 -1.73 0.52 12.86
CA MET A 18 -3.07 0.88 13.27
C MET A 18 -3.36 0.29 14.64
N ARG A 19 -4.20 0.99 15.40
CA ARG A 19 -4.81 0.42 16.60
C ARG A 19 -5.66 -0.78 16.17
N TRP A 20 -5.35 -1.94 16.73
CA TRP A 20 -6.11 -3.15 16.49
C TRP A 20 -6.50 -3.79 17.82
N LEU A 21 -7.79 -3.69 18.15
CA LEU A 21 -8.31 -4.21 19.42
C LEU A 21 -8.28 -5.74 19.43
N GLN A 22 -8.15 -6.31 20.63
CA GLN A 22 -8.30 -7.73 20.85
C GLN A 22 -9.72 -8.16 20.42
N ASP A 23 -9.85 -9.38 19.88
CA ASP A 23 -11.12 -9.98 19.46
C ASP A 23 -11.93 -9.18 18.43
N SER A 24 -11.24 -8.36 17.62
CA SER A 24 -11.82 -7.62 16.49
C SER A 24 -11.09 -7.93 15.19
N GLU A 25 -11.79 -7.79 14.07
CA GLU A 25 -11.16 -7.80 12.74
C GLU A 25 -10.25 -6.57 12.55
N PRO A 26 -9.15 -6.70 11.78
CA PRO A 26 -8.33 -5.55 11.42
C PRO A 26 -9.18 -4.49 10.71
N SER A 27 -8.91 -3.21 10.99
CA SER A 27 -9.64 -2.09 10.38
C SER A 27 -9.14 -1.82 8.96
N TRP A 28 -9.36 -2.77 8.05
CA TRP A 28 -8.85 -2.77 6.68
C TRP A 28 -9.20 -1.52 5.87
N HIS A 29 -10.33 -0.88 6.17
CA HIS A 29 -10.77 0.38 5.56
C HIS A 29 -9.84 1.57 5.87
N ILE A 30 -9.08 1.53 6.97
CA ILE A 30 -8.08 2.56 7.30
C ILE A 30 -6.90 2.48 6.33
N ASP A 31 -6.53 1.29 5.84
CA ASP A 31 -5.52 1.14 4.79
C ASP A 31 -5.94 1.86 3.51
N LEU A 32 -7.23 1.77 3.13
CA LEU A 32 -7.77 2.44 1.94
C LEU A 32 -7.75 3.95 2.12
N LEU A 33 -8.14 4.44 3.30
CA LEU A 33 -8.08 5.86 3.65
C LEU A 33 -6.65 6.38 3.52
N LEU A 34 -5.67 5.66 4.06
CA LEU A 34 -4.25 6.03 3.96
C LEU A 34 -3.77 6.00 2.51
N ALA A 35 -4.08 4.93 1.77
CA ALA A 35 -3.70 4.80 0.37
C ALA A 35 -4.24 5.97 -0.46
N HIS A 36 -5.52 6.30 -0.32
CA HIS A 36 -6.21 7.29 -1.16
C HIS A 36 -5.96 8.74 -0.74
N ARG A 37 -5.99 9.05 0.56
CA ARG A 37 -5.94 10.45 1.03
C ARG A 37 -4.57 10.92 1.44
N VAL A 38 -3.70 10.02 1.88
CA VAL A 38 -2.37 10.38 2.39
C VAL A 38 -1.29 10.04 1.35
N ILE A 39 -1.35 8.85 0.75
CA ILE A 39 -0.25 8.35 -0.09
C ILE A 39 -0.45 8.65 -1.57
N ALA A 40 -1.67 8.56 -2.11
CA ALA A 40 -1.93 8.88 -3.52
C ALA A 40 -1.46 10.30 -3.92
N PRO A 41 -1.69 11.37 -3.11
CA PRO A 41 -1.17 12.70 -3.43
C PRO A 41 0.36 12.72 -3.55
N VAL A 42 1.06 11.95 -2.71
CA VAL A 42 2.51 11.83 -2.72
C VAL A 42 2.98 11.06 -3.95
N VAL A 43 2.38 9.91 -4.25
CA VAL A 43 2.67 9.13 -5.46
C VAL A 43 2.47 9.97 -6.72
N ASN A 44 1.39 10.74 -6.81
CA ASN A 44 1.10 11.59 -7.96
C ASN A 44 2.12 12.72 -8.08
N ARG A 45 2.43 13.41 -6.98
CA ARG A 45 3.41 14.52 -6.94
C ARG A 45 4.81 14.07 -7.36
N PHE A 46 5.24 12.89 -6.92
CA PHE A 46 6.59 12.37 -7.17
C PHE A 46 6.63 11.27 -8.25
N SER A 47 5.58 11.17 -9.07
CA SER A 47 5.40 10.08 -10.06
C SER A 47 6.56 9.93 -11.05
N ARG A 48 7.25 11.03 -11.38
CA ARG A 48 8.42 11.01 -12.28
C ARG A 48 9.71 10.55 -11.57
N ASP A 49 9.75 10.63 -10.25
CA ASP A 49 10.95 10.37 -9.44
C ASP A 49 10.90 9.01 -8.73
N ILE A 50 9.71 8.42 -8.59
CA ILE A 50 9.50 7.06 -8.09
C ILE A 50 9.51 6.09 -9.28
N SER A 51 10.44 5.14 -9.29
CA SER A 51 10.52 4.16 -10.38
C SER A 51 9.67 2.91 -10.13
N LEU A 52 9.58 2.47 -8.87
CA LEU A 52 8.72 1.36 -8.46
C LEU A 52 8.09 1.70 -7.12
N TRP A 53 6.87 1.24 -6.88
CA TRP A 53 6.26 1.30 -5.56
C TRP A 53 5.19 0.24 -5.37
N ARG A 54 4.91 -0.08 -4.11
CA ARG A 54 3.87 -1.03 -3.74
C ARG A 54 3.30 -0.70 -2.37
N PHE A 55 2.07 -1.14 -2.15
CA PHE A 55 1.51 -1.27 -0.83
C PHE A 55 1.76 -2.67 -0.28
N HIS A 56 1.93 -2.76 1.02
CA HIS A 56 1.93 -4.02 1.74
C HIS A 56 1.02 -3.90 2.96
N ARG A 57 0.06 -4.82 3.05
CA ARG A 57 -0.97 -4.89 4.08
C ARG A 57 -0.72 -6.15 4.90
N ARG A 58 -0.64 -6.01 6.22
CA ARG A 58 -0.40 -7.13 7.15
C ARG A 58 -1.28 -6.94 8.38
N ALA A 59 -1.88 -8.02 8.86
CA ALA A 59 -2.47 -8.07 10.19
C ALA A 59 -2.15 -9.43 10.83
N VAL A 60 -1.20 -9.43 11.76
CA VAL A 60 -0.79 -10.61 12.52
C VAL A 60 -0.73 -10.23 14.00
N ARG A 61 -1.14 -11.12 14.90
CA ARG A 61 -1.11 -10.90 16.35
C ARG A 61 0.32 -11.05 16.90
N ASP A 62 1.21 -10.19 16.42
CA ASP A 62 2.61 -10.07 16.83
C ASP A 62 2.93 -8.62 17.26
N ALA A 63 4.21 -8.29 17.44
CA ALA A 63 4.64 -6.97 17.86
C ALA A 63 4.38 -5.87 16.81
N GLU A 64 4.20 -6.25 15.55
CA GLU A 64 3.96 -5.37 14.41
C GLU A 64 2.47 -5.10 14.22
N GLY A 65 1.62 -6.08 14.54
CA GLY A 65 0.17 -5.93 14.58
C GLY A 65 -0.45 -5.72 13.20
N HIS A 66 -1.43 -4.81 13.13
CA HIS A 66 -2.01 -4.34 11.87
C HIS A 66 -1.14 -3.21 11.31
N GLN A 67 -0.48 -3.46 10.18
CA GLN A 67 0.46 -2.55 9.56
C GLN A 67 0.16 -2.35 8.07
N PHE A 68 0.10 -1.09 7.67
CA PHE A 68 0.06 -0.66 6.27
C PHE A 68 1.40 -0.05 5.89
N SER A 69 2.00 -0.50 4.79
CA SER A 69 3.32 -0.03 4.36
C SER A 69 3.26 0.50 2.93
N PHE A 70 3.83 1.68 2.72
CA PHE A 70 4.20 2.18 1.41
C PHE A 70 5.70 1.97 1.20
N ILE A 71 6.02 1.21 0.15
CA ILE A 71 7.38 0.79 -0.17
C ILE A 71 7.68 1.33 -1.56
N PHE A 72 8.73 2.12 -1.71
CA PHE A 72 9.01 2.83 -2.96
C PHE A 72 10.50 2.85 -3.29
N TYR A 73 10.81 2.82 -4.58
CA TYR A 73 12.16 2.77 -5.12
C TYR A 73 12.48 4.11 -5.81
N SER A 74 13.36 4.89 -5.18
CA SER A 74 13.73 6.23 -5.64
C SER A 74 15.11 6.64 -5.13
N SER A 75 15.56 7.84 -5.51
CA SER A 75 16.79 8.41 -4.95
C SER A 75 16.62 8.74 -3.46
N ALA A 76 17.73 8.81 -2.71
CA ALA A 76 17.70 9.22 -1.31
C ALA A 76 17.11 10.63 -1.11
N ARG A 77 17.30 11.53 -2.08
CA ARG A 77 16.71 12.88 -2.05
C ARG A 77 15.19 12.81 -2.17
N THR A 78 14.67 12.11 -3.20
CA THR A 78 13.23 11.93 -3.38
C THR A 78 12.60 11.24 -2.17
N ALA A 79 13.29 10.28 -1.55
CA ALA A 79 12.82 9.62 -0.35
C ALA A 79 12.66 10.59 0.84
N ARG A 80 13.62 11.50 1.05
CA ARG A 80 13.49 12.56 2.05
C ARG A 80 12.26 13.42 1.79
N ASP A 81 12.11 13.91 0.56
CA ASP A 81 11.00 14.80 0.19
C ASP A 81 9.63 14.12 0.38
N ILE A 82 9.54 12.83 0.05
CA ILE A 82 8.35 11.99 0.29
C ILE A 82 8.07 11.83 1.79
N ILE A 83 9.09 11.49 2.58
CA ILE A 83 8.94 11.27 4.03
C ILE A 83 8.55 12.57 4.73
N ASP A 84 9.13 13.70 4.34
CA ASP A 84 8.79 15.01 4.90
C ASP A 84 7.36 15.41 4.54
N ALA A 85 6.93 15.16 3.30
CA ALA A 85 5.54 15.36 2.90
C ALA A 85 4.57 14.53 3.76
N LEU A 86 4.85 13.24 3.96
CA LEU A 86 4.04 12.37 4.81
C LEU A 86 4.00 12.85 6.26
N LYS A 87 5.15 13.19 6.85
CA LYS A 87 5.23 13.72 8.23
C LYS A 87 4.43 15.00 8.42
N SER A 88 4.38 15.86 7.40
CA SER A 88 3.63 17.12 7.42
C SER A 88 2.13 16.98 7.09
N ASP A 89 1.66 15.79 6.72
CA ASP A 89 0.28 15.59 6.29
C ASP A 89 -0.73 15.79 7.43
N ALA A 90 -1.64 16.74 7.24
CA ALA A 90 -2.59 17.14 8.28
C ALA A 90 -3.61 16.03 8.63
N LEU A 91 -3.97 15.17 7.67
CA LEU A 91 -4.88 14.06 7.92
C LEU A 91 -4.18 12.97 8.73
N LEU A 92 -2.94 12.61 8.36
CA LEU A 92 -2.13 11.66 9.11
C LEU A 92 -1.96 12.11 10.56
N GLN A 93 -1.67 13.40 10.80
CA GLN A 93 -1.60 13.92 12.15
C GLN A 93 -2.94 13.77 12.88
N LYS A 94 -4.08 14.10 12.26
CA LYS A 94 -5.40 13.92 12.88
C LYS A 94 -5.69 12.46 13.25
N LEU A 95 -5.33 11.50 12.38
CA LEU A 95 -5.50 10.06 12.65
C LEU A 95 -4.65 9.57 13.83
N LYS A 96 -3.45 10.15 14.01
CA LYS A 96 -2.60 9.90 15.18
C LYS A 96 -3.20 10.49 16.45
N HIS A 97 -3.69 11.72 16.40
CA HIS A 97 -4.37 12.36 17.54
C HIS A 97 -5.65 11.65 17.95
N SER A 98 -6.32 10.97 17.01
CA SER A 98 -7.50 10.14 17.28
C SER A 98 -7.16 8.68 17.59
N ASP A 99 -5.89 8.36 17.86
CA ASP A 99 -5.45 7.03 18.30
C ASP A 99 -5.68 5.90 17.29
N MET A 100 -5.97 6.22 16.02
CA MET A 100 -6.20 5.23 14.97
C MET A 100 -4.90 4.71 14.40
N ILE A 101 -3.91 5.60 14.28
CA ILE A 101 -2.53 5.26 13.95
C ILE A 101 -1.72 5.44 15.22
N ILE A 102 -1.27 4.32 15.78
CA ILE A 102 -0.49 4.30 17.03
C ILE A 102 1.00 4.58 16.77
N GLN A 103 1.46 4.36 15.54
CA GLN A 103 2.86 4.58 15.17
C GLN A 103 3.03 4.76 13.67
N ASP A 104 3.89 5.70 13.28
CA ASP A 104 4.47 5.80 11.94
C ASP A 104 6.00 5.61 11.99
N LEU A 105 6.53 4.83 11.05
CA LEU A 105 7.94 4.49 10.96
C LEU A 105 8.45 4.79 9.56
N TYR A 106 9.60 5.45 9.48
CA TYR A 106 10.24 5.83 8.22
C TYR A 106 11.67 5.30 8.18
N GLN A 107 12.13 4.88 7.01
CA GLN A 107 13.52 4.48 6.85
C GLN A 107 14.47 5.69 6.90
N ASP A 108 15.64 5.52 7.51
CA ASP A 108 16.72 6.50 7.47
C ASP A 108 17.25 6.66 6.04
N THR A 109 17.21 7.89 5.52
CA THR A 109 17.60 8.25 4.15
C THR A 109 19.08 8.61 4.01
N ALA A 110 19.88 8.51 5.08
CA ALA A 110 21.32 8.75 5.03
C ALA A 110 22.07 7.68 4.22
N ARG A 111 21.51 6.46 4.12
CA ARG A 111 22.14 5.34 3.40
C ARG A 111 21.11 4.49 2.68
N ILE A 112 21.44 4.08 1.45
CA ILE A 112 20.68 3.07 0.70
C ILE A 112 21.11 1.67 1.18
N TYR A 113 20.16 0.93 1.77
CA TYR A 113 20.39 -0.43 2.24
C TYR A 113 19.97 -1.51 1.24
N ALA A 114 19.01 -1.20 0.37
CA ALA A 114 18.42 -2.12 -0.60
C ALA A 114 18.45 -1.50 -2.02
N PRO A 115 19.64 -1.47 -2.68
CA PRO A 115 19.81 -0.85 -3.99
C PRO A 115 19.24 -1.65 -5.16
N GLY A 116 19.11 -2.97 -5.06
CA GLY A 116 18.55 -3.84 -6.09
C GLY A 116 17.02 -3.79 -6.12
N ILE A 117 16.42 -3.87 -7.30
CA ILE A 117 14.95 -3.88 -7.42
C ILE A 117 14.36 -5.15 -6.81
N GLU A 118 15.13 -6.24 -6.79
CA GLU A 118 14.78 -7.53 -6.22
C GLU A 118 14.93 -7.62 -4.69
N ASP A 119 15.60 -6.65 -4.06
CA ASP A 119 16.03 -6.74 -2.65
C ASP A 119 14.88 -6.83 -1.64
N THR A 120 13.66 -6.50 -2.08
CA THR A 120 12.45 -6.55 -1.26
C THR A 120 11.48 -7.66 -1.66
N SER A 121 11.89 -8.54 -2.57
CA SER A 121 11.16 -9.76 -2.96
C SER A 121 11.41 -10.89 -1.95
N ASP A 122 10.54 -11.89 -1.91
CA ASP A 122 10.70 -13.03 -1.01
C ASP A 122 11.99 -13.80 -1.31
N GLY A 123 12.78 -14.09 -0.26
CA GLY A 123 14.05 -14.80 -0.34
C GLY A 123 13.95 -16.22 -0.92
N HIS A 124 12.81 -16.88 -0.84
CA HIS A 124 12.58 -18.23 -1.34
C HIS A 124 12.24 -18.29 -2.83
N TRP A 125 11.91 -17.15 -3.45
CA TRP A 125 11.59 -17.12 -4.88
C TRP A 125 12.83 -17.28 -5.76
N SER A 126 12.62 -17.80 -6.96
CA SER A 126 13.67 -17.89 -7.98
C SER A 126 14.18 -16.48 -8.34
N PRO A 127 15.45 -16.35 -8.79
CA PRO A 127 15.99 -15.06 -9.20
C PRO A 127 15.16 -14.35 -10.28
N ALA A 128 14.55 -15.11 -11.20
CA ALA A 128 13.69 -14.56 -12.23
C ALA A 128 12.46 -13.88 -11.63
N ILE A 129 11.75 -14.56 -10.72
CA ILE A 129 10.58 -13.99 -10.04
C ILE A 129 10.98 -12.79 -9.19
N LYS A 130 12.07 -12.88 -8.42
CA LYS A 130 12.51 -11.76 -7.58
C LYS A 130 12.74 -10.47 -8.37
N LYS A 131 13.26 -10.57 -9.60
CA LYS A 131 13.55 -9.42 -10.48
C LYS A 131 12.33 -8.86 -11.20
N THR A 132 11.34 -9.70 -11.52
CA THR A 132 10.16 -9.28 -12.29
C THR A 132 8.96 -8.92 -11.41
N TRP A 133 8.86 -9.53 -10.23
CA TRP A 133 7.74 -9.33 -9.29
C TRP A 133 7.51 -7.86 -8.90
N PRO A 134 8.53 -7.00 -8.69
CA PRO A 134 8.31 -5.59 -8.38
C PRO A 134 7.43 -4.84 -9.40
N PHE A 135 7.55 -5.18 -10.69
CA PHE A 135 6.73 -4.59 -11.75
C PHE A 135 5.28 -5.07 -11.67
N PHE A 136 5.09 -6.39 -11.47
CA PHE A 136 3.77 -7.00 -11.31
C PHE A 136 3.01 -6.38 -10.14
N ILE A 137 3.61 -6.37 -8.94
CA ILE A 137 2.92 -5.86 -7.75
C ILE A 137 2.60 -4.36 -7.86
N MET A 138 3.46 -3.58 -8.53
CA MET A 138 3.21 -2.15 -8.71
C MET A 138 1.96 -1.95 -9.57
N GLY A 139 1.81 -2.70 -10.66
CA GLY A 139 0.59 -2.68 -11.48
C GLY A 139 -0.66 -3.07 -10.68
N VAL A 140 -0.57 -4.10 -9.84
CA VAL A 140 -1.67 -4.49 -8.93
C VAL A 140 -2.00 -3.36 -7.95
N CYS A 141 -1.00 -2.70 -7.36
CA CYS A 141 -1.20 -1.60 -6.41
C CYS A 141 -1.77 -0.35 -7.10
N GLN A 142 -1.34 -0.05 -8.32
CA GLN A 142 -1.88 1.04 -9.14
C GLN A 142 -3.36 0.81 -9.45
N MET A 143 -3.70 -0.39 -9.92
CA MET A 143 -5.08 -0.77 -10.19
C MET A 143 -5.95 -0.70 -8.93
N TRP A 144 -5.47 -1.24 -7.81
CA TRP A 144 -6.18 -1.18 -6.53
C TRP A 144 -6.41 0.27 -6.08
N LEU A 145 -5.40 1.14 -6.21
CA LEU A 145 -5.53 2.55 -5.86
C LEU A 145 -6.54 3.28 -6.76
N ALA A 146 -6.52 3.01 -8.07
CA ALA A 146 -7.50 3.55 -9.01
C ALA A 146 -8.92 3.05 -8.70
N LEU A 147 -9.07 1.76 -8.34
CA LEU A 147 -10.35 1.21 -7.94
C LEU A 147 -10.90 1.88 -6.67
N ILE A 148 -10.04 2.23 -5.70
CA ILE A 148 -10.46 3.03 -4.54
C ILE A 148 -10.97 4.40 -4.98
N ASP A 149 -10.26 5.09 -5.86
CA ASP A 149 -10.64 6.43 -6.33
C ASP A 149 -11.99 6.40 -7.07
N GLU A 150 -12.15 5.49 -8.02
CA GLU A 150 -13.40 5.30 -8.77
C GLU A 150 -14.57 4.90 -7.86
N THR A 151 -14.34 3.98 -6.92
CA THR A 151 -15.39 3.55 -5.97
C THR A 151 -15.78 4.70 -5.04
N ALA A 152 -14.80 5.45 -4.53
CA ALA A 152 -15.04 6.59 -3.66
C ALA A 152 -15.79 7.72 -4.39
N ALA A 153 -15.47 7.99 -5.66
CA ALA A 153 -16.17 8.99 -6.47
C ALA A 153 -17.64 8.64 -6.72
N ASN A 154 -17.97 7.36 -6.82
CA ASN A 154 -19.33 6.87 -7.06
C ASN A 154 -20.20 6.77 -5.79
N ILE A 155 -19.60 6.85 -4.59
CA ILE A 155 -20.35 6.88 -3.33
C ILE A 155 -20.70 8.33 -3.00
N VAL A 156 -21.99 8.67 -3.08
CA VAL A 156 -22.50 10.01 -2.74
C VAL A 156 -22.25 10.31 -1.25
N ASP A 157 -21.28 11.19 -0.96
CA ASP A 157 -21.14 11.77 0.37
C ASP A 157 -22.00 13.04 0.47
N GLN A 158 -23.16 12.93 1.12
CA GLN A 158 -24.14 14.03 1.25
C GLN A 158 -23.65 15.22 2.14
N THR A 159 -22.41 15.14 2.65
CA THR A 159 -21.75 15.97 3.66
C THR A 159 -20.78 17.09 3.19
N LYS A 160 -20.96 18.38 3.52
CA LYS A 160 -20.02 19.48 3.16
C LYS A 160 -18.72 19.57 3.98
N THR A 161 -18.64 18.94 5.16
CA THR A 161 -17.41 18.97 5.98
C THR A 161 -17.07 17.58 6.55
N PRO A 162 -15.94 16.97 6.17
CA PRO A 162 -15.57 15.65 6.67
C PRO A 162 -14.92 15.74 8.06
N SER A 163 -15.57 15.15 9.07
CA SER A 163 -14.95 14.80 10.36
C SER A 163 -14.24 13.45 10.26
N ILE A 164 -13.31 13.15 11.18
CA ILE A 164 -12.60 11.86 11.21
C ILE A 164 -13.57 10.66 11.28
N PRO A 165 -14.56 10.61 12.20
CA PRO A 165 -15.53 9.51 12.25
C PRO A 165 -16.31 9.35 10.94
N ARG A 166 -16.63 10.46 10.27
CA ARG A 166 -17.33 10.44 8.99
C ARG A 166 -16.47 9.85 7.88
N MET A 167 -15.21 10.25 7.79
CA MET A 167 -14.27 9.70 6.81
C MET A 167 -14.11 8.18 7.00
N ILE A 168 -14.06 7.70 8.23
CA ILE A 168 -13.99 6.27 8.51
C ILE A 168 -15.22 5.54 8.01
N LYS A 169 -16.42 6.04 8.36
CA LYS A 169 -17.69 5.46 7.86
C LYS A 169 -17.79 5.50 6.33
N PHE A 170 -17.22 6.52 5.70
CA PHE A 170 -17.12 6.57 4.25
C PHE A 170 -16.21 5.46 3.71
N TYR A 171 -14.99 5.30 4.24
CA TYR A 171 -14.06 4.26 3.77
C TYR A 171 -14.46 2.84 4.17
N GLU A 172 -15.28 2.64 5.21
CA GLU A 172 -15.96 1.36 5.46
C GLU A 172 -16.81 0.97 4.24
N LYS A 173 -17.66 1.88 3.74
CA LYS A 173 -18.49 1.63 2.55
C LYS A 173 -17.65 1.40 1.29
N VAL A 174 -16.58 2.16 1.11
CA VAL A 174 -15.64 1.96 -0.01
C VAL A 174 -15.00 0.57 0.08
N ASN A 175 -14.55 0.17 1.26
CA ASN A 175 -13.97 -1.16 1.49
C ASN A 175 -14.97 -2.27 1.17
N ASP A 176 -16.21 -2.16 1.64
CA ASP A 176 -17.25 -3.16 1.39
C ASP A 176 -17.53 -3.32 -0.11
N ALA A 177 -17.61 -2.20 -0.85
CA ALA A 177 -17.79 -2.23 -2.30
C ALA A 177 -16.60 -2.86 -3.04
N ILE A 178 -15.36 -2.56 -2.64
CA ILE A 178 -14.17 -3.17 -3.24
C ILE A 178 -14.10 -4.67 -2.94
N LEU A 179 -14.44 -5.09 -1.72
CA LEU A 179 -14.51 -6.51 -1.38
C LEU A 179 -15.58 -7.24 -2.19
N LEU A 180 -16.72 -6.58 -2.45
CA LEU A 180 -17.76 -7.11 -3.33
C LEU A 180 -17.23 -7.33 -4.75
N PHE A 181 -16.56 -6.34 -5.34
CA PHE A 181 -15.94 -6.47 -6.66
C PHE A 181 -14.91 -7.59 -6.71
N TRP A 182 -14.04 -7.68 -5.70
CA TRP A 182 -13.06 -8.77 -5.61
C TRP A 182 -13.74 -10.14 -5.59
N ARG A 183 -14.76 -10.32 -4.74
CA ARG A 183 -15.47 -11.59 -4.59
C ARG A 183 -16.23 -12.00 -5.86
N GLU A 184 -16.93 -11.06 -6.49
CA GLU A 184 -17.87 -11.37 -7.56
C GLU A 184 -17.25 -11.27 -8.95
N GLN A 185 -16.25 -10.42 -9.13
CA GLN A 185 -15.64 -10.16 -10.43
C GLN A 185 -14.19 -10.62 -10.50
N GLY A 186 -13.52 -10.89 -9.37
CA GLY A 186 -12.09 -11.15 -9.34
C GLY A 186 -11.64 -12.39 -10.10
N SER A 187 -12.48 -13.44 -10.13
CA SER A 187 -12.22 -14.63 -10.95
C SER A 187 -12.07 -14.29 -12.44
N HIS A 188 -12.96 -13.47 -12.98
CA HIS A 188 -12.93 -13.11 -14.39
C HIS A 188 -11.96 -11.95 -14.66
N ALA A 189 -12.08 -10.84 -13.94
CA ALA A 189 -11.33 -9.62 -14.22
C ALA A 189 -9.82 -9.78 -13.94
N PHE A 190 -9.43 -10.58 -12.93
CA PHE A 190 -8.04 -10.69 -12.51
C PHE A 190 -7.46 -12.07 -12.82
N PHE A 191 -8.07 -13.15 -12.32
CA PHE A 191 -7.47 -14.48 -12.44
C PHE A 191 -7.52 -15.03 -13.87
N HIS A 192 -8.66 -14.93 -14.57
CA HIS A 192 -8.78 -15.40 -15.94
C HIS A 192 -7.81 -14.66 -16.88
N HIS A 193 -7.73 -13.33 -16.81
CA HIS A 193 -6.80 -12.56 -17.64
C HIS A 193 -5.33 -12.79 -17.26
N LEU A 194 -5.01 -12.94 -15.98
CA LEU A 194 -3.66 -13.31 -15.56
C LEU A 194 -3.28 -14.69 -16.11
N ASN A 195 -4.17 -15.68 -15.98
CA ASN A 195 -3.91 -17.03 -16.46
C ASN A 195 -3.79 -17.10 -17.99
N ALA A 196 -4.55 -16.28 -18.71
CA ALA A 196 -4.47 -16.20 -20.17
C ALA A 196 -3.07 -15.83 -20.67
N ILE A 197 -2.35 -14.94 -19.95
CA ILE A 197 -0.97 -14.55 -20.30
C ILE A 197 0.01 -15.73 -20.14
N PHE A 198 -0.30 -16.68 -19.25
CA PHE A 198 0.47 -17.91 -19.05
C PHE A 198 -0.08 -19.09 -19.85
N GLY A 199 -0.91 -18.85 -20.88
CA GLY A 199 -1.42 -19.90 -21.76
C GLY A 199 -2.51 -20.78 -21.14
N TYR A 200 -3.22 -20.28 -20.12
CA TYR A 200 -4.24 -21.01 -19.38
C TYR A 200 -3.75 -22.26 -18.64
N GLU A 201 -2.45 -22.36 -18.37
CA GLU A 201 -1.90 -23.44 -17.56
C GLU A 201 -2.54 -23.47 -16.17
N ALA A 202 -2.66 -24.67 -15.60
CA ALA A 202 -3.30 -24.82 -14.30
C ALA A 202 -2.42 -24.22 -13.19
N LEU A 203 -2.93 -23.21 -12.49
CA LEU A 203 -2.29 -22.68 -11.28
C LEU A 203 -2.60 -23.58 -10.09
N LEU A 204 -1.56 -24.07 -9.41
CA LEU A 204 -1.72 -24.74 -8.12
C LEU A 204 -2.03 -23.70 -7.04
N VAL A 205 -3.31 -23.54 -6.72
CA VAL A 205 -3.76 -22.67 -5.64
C VAL A 205 -3.82 -23.48 -4.35
N ARG A 206 -2.96 -23.13 -3.39
CA ARG A 206 -3.09 -23.61 -2.02
C ARG A 206 -3.80 -22.55 -1.20
N GLU A 207 -5.03 -22.85 -0.83
CA GLU A 207 -5.72 -22.03 0.17
C GLU A 207 -5.06 -22.24 1.53
N ILE A 208 -4.58 -21.15 2.13
CA ILE A 208 -4.09 -21.14 3.49
C ILE A 208 -5.09 -20.32 4.30
N HIS A 209 -5.98 -21.01 5.01
CA HIS A 209 -6.73 -20.39 6.08
C HIS A 209 -5.76 -20.08 7.22
N LEU A 210 -5.24 -18.86 7.27
CA LEU A 210 -4.69 -18.34 8.51
C LEU A 210 -5.84 -18.37 9.52
N LYS A 211 -5.71 -19.18 10.56
CA LYS A 211 -6.76 -19.37 11.58
C LYS A 211 -7.38 -18.02 11.93
N THR A 212 -8.69 -17.91 11.79
CA THR A 212 -9.50 -16.90 12.45
C THR A 212 -9.13 -16.95 13.95
N PHE A 213 -8.66 -15.82 14.47
CA PHE A 213 -8.35 -15.65 15.89
C PHE A 213 -9.60 -15.14 16.61
#